data_AF-A0A7M3XL44-F1
#
_entry.id   AF-A0A7M3XL44-F1
#
_cell.length_a   1.000
_cell.length_b   1.000
_cell.length_c   1.000
_cell.angle_alpha   90.00
_cell.angle_beta   90.00
_cell.angle_gamma   90.00
#
_symmetry.space_group_name_H-M   'P 1'
#
loop_
_entity.id
_entity.type
_entity.pdbx_description
1 polymer ?
#
loop_
_entity_poly.entity_id
_entity_poly.type
_entity_poly.pdbx_seq_one_letter_code
_entity_poly.pdbx_strand_id
1 'polypeptide(L)'
;AKNKLANEAPKKAFEYAFTIPAQLAAGDDALNRAAEAIKEAERQLQQADGLDVSELNTRINHATAALESGNASQAVGLADGVVRTIKAEREAMDETRRALRQKKKLVKQFENRQDREVWEAKLSAITKAADDKQWTHAATLLSRLTSELDKTGKELDEVTELLDFVTEEWKILRNQLEAAMVKSDDKERANCEASVAKARDEVAAGNVDQCLAHLSTADDLMEKLRRRI
;
A
#
# COMPACT_ATOMS: atom_id res chain seq x y z
N ALA A 1 59.49 8.23 -48.89
CA ALA A 1 58.67 9.38 -48.47
C ALA A 1 57.16 9.08 -48.55
N LYS A 2 56.60 8.79 -49.75
CA LYS A 2 55.16 8.48 -49.93
C LYS A 2 54.60 7.35 -49.05
N ASN A 3 55.34 6.24 -48.87
CA ASN A 3 54.90 5.13 -48.00
C ASN A 3 54.94 5.46 -46.50
N LYS A 4 55.78 6.41 -46.05
CA LYS A 4 55.77 6.87 -44.65
C LYS A 4 54.57 7.80 -44.38
N LEU A 5 54.21 8.65 -45.34
CA LEU A 5 53.04 9.53 -45.27
C LEU A 5 51.69 8.76 -45.28
N ALA A 6 51.64 7.61 -45.97
CA ALA A 6 50.45 6.75 -45.98
C ALA A 6 50.24 5.98 -44.65
N ASN A 7 51.33 5.65 -43.94
CA ASN A 7 51.29 5.02 -42.61
C ASN A 7 50.77 5.95 -41.51
N GLU A 8 50.80 7.28 -41.72
CA GLU A 8 50.36 8.29 -40.75
C GLU A 8 48.84 8.55 -40.77
N ALA A 9 48.07 7.78 -41.56
CA ALA A 9 46.61 7.85 -41.67
C ALA A 9 46.02 9.28 -41.65
N PRO A 10 46.52 10.22 -42.49
CA PRO A 10 46.18 11.64 -42.41
C PRO A 10 44.68 11.95 -42.60
N LYS A 11 43.95 11.10 -43.34
CA LYS A 11 42.48 11.22 -43.46
C LYS A 11 41.76 10.97 -42.13
N LYS A 12 42.18 9.95 -41.36
CA LYS A 12 41.61 9.68 -40.03
C LYS A 12 41.96 10.79 -39.05
N ALA A 13 43.20 11.30 -39.10
CA ALA A 13 43.61 12.43 -38.28
C ALA A 13 42.79 13.70 -38.60
N PHE A 14 42.50 13.96 -39.88
CA PHE A 14 41.64 15.06 -40.31
C PHE A 14 40.18 14.85 -39.88
N GLU A 15 39.63 13.65 -40.03
CA GLU A 15 38.29 13.31 -39.55
C GLU A 15 38.16 13.49 -38.02
N TYR A 16 39.16 13.07 -37.25
CA TYR A 16 39.22 13.34 -35.81
C TYR A 16 39.33 14.84 -35.52
N ALA A 17 40.25 15.56 -36.18
CA ALA A 17 40.42 17.00 -35.98
C ALA A 17 39.14 17.79 -36.34
N PHE A 18 38.36 17.33 -37.31
CA PHE A 18 37.09 17.94 -37.70
C PHE A 18 35.95 17.62 -36.71
N THR A 19 35.93 16.41 -36.14
CA THR A 19 34.84 15.95 -35.25
C THR A 19 35.07 16.31 -33.78
N ILE A 20 36.32 16.43 -33.31
CA ILE A 20 36.66 16.79 -31.93
C ILE A 20 35.99 18.10 -31.48
N PRO A 21 36.00 19.21 -32.24
CA PRO A 21 35.34 20.45 -31.81
C PRO A 21 33.83 20.27 -31.59
N ALA A 22 33.16 19.52 -32.48
CA ALA A 22 31.73 19.25 -32.35
C ALA A 22 31.44 18.33 -31.14
N GLN A 23 32.30 17.37 -30.86
CA GLN A 23 32.20 16.49 -29.68
C GLN A 23 32.45 17.25 -28.38
N LEU A 24 33.42 18.17 -28.36
CA LEU A 24 33.70 19.05 -27.22
C LEU A 24 32.51 19.97 -26.95
N ALA A 25 31.98 20.64 -27.98
CA ALA A 25 30.80 21.49 -27.83
C ALA A 25 29.58 20.71 -27.32
N ALA A 26 29.34 19.50 -27.84
CA ALA A 26 28.27 18.64 -27.34
C ALA A 26 28.49 18.18 -25.89
N GLY A 27 29.76 17.99 -25.48
CA GLY A 27 30.14 17.72 -24.10
C GLY A 27 29.86 18.90 -23.17
N ASP A 28 30.23 20.11 -23.58
CA ASP A 28 29.97 21.35 -22.85
C ASP A 28 28.46 21.58 -22.70
N ASP A 29 27.67 21.36 -23.75
CA ASP A 29 26.20 21.43 -23.71
C ASP A 29 25.59 20.38 -22.77
N ALA A 30 26.20 19.20 -22.67
CA ALA A 30 25.76 18.17 -21.72
C ALA A 30 26.08 18.56 -20.28
N LEU A 31 27.26 19.12 -20.01
CA LEU A 31 27.65 19.59 -18.69
C LEU A 31 26.80 20.79 -18.24
N ASN A 32 26.46 21.71 -19.14
CA ASN A 32 25.57 22.82 -18.85
C ASN A 32 24.17 22.33 -18.44
N ARG A 33 23.59 21.38 -19.19
CA ARG A 33 22.30 20.77 -18.82
C ARG A 33 22.35 20.03 -17.49
N ALA A 34 23.46 19.36 -17.19
CA ALA A 34 23.66 18.70 -15.91
C ALA A 34 23.72 19.70 -14.75
N ALA A 35 24.41 20.83 -14.92
CA ALA A 35 24.45 21.90 -13.92
C ALA A 35 23.06 22.52 -13.68
N GLU A 36 22.27 22.74 -14.73
CA GLU A 36 20.88 23.22 -14.62
C GLU A 36 19.99 22.23 -13.88
N ALA A 37 20.12 20.92 -14.17
CA ALA A 37 19.36 19.88 -13.48
C ALA A 37 19.67 19.83 -11.98
N ILE A 38 20.95 19.93 -11.59
CA ILE A 38 21.36 19.99 -10.18
C ILE A 38 20.76 21.22 -9.50
N LYS A 39 20.87 22.39 -10.13
CA LYS A 39 20.33 23.64 -9.59
C LYS A 39 18.82 23.57 -9.37
N GLU A 40 18.08 22.95 -10.29
CA GLU A 40 16.64 22.74 -10.12
C GLU A 40 16.34 21.78 -8.96
N ALA A 41 17.10 20.70 -8.84
CA ALA A 41 16.93 19.74 -7.76
C ALA A 41 17.24 20.35 -6.39
N GLU A 42 18.31 21.16 -6.28
CA GLU A 42 18.64 21.95 -5.08
C GLU A 42 17.52 22.92 -4.72
N ARG A 43 16.98 23.64 -5.70
CA ARG A 43 15.86 24.57 -5.49
C ARG A 43 14.64 23.86 -4.91
N GLN A 44 14.27 22.69 -5.45
CA GLN A 44 13.15 21.91 -4.93
C GLN A 44 13.42 21.35 -3.54
N LEU A 45 14.67 20.96 -3.27
CA LEU A 45 15.10 20.45 -1.97
C LEU A 45 15.04 21.54 -0.89
N GLN A 46 15.42 22.77 -1.21
CA GLN A 46 15.26 23.93 -0.31
C GLN A 46 13.80 24.22 0.04
N GLN A 47 12.87 23.85 -0.85
CA GLN A 47 11.43 24.04 -0.64
C GLN A 47 10.76 22.81 0.00
N ALA A 48 11.50 21.74 0.29
CA ALA A 48 10.98 20.45 0.76
C ALA A 48 10.65 20.44 2.27
N ASP A 49 9.88 21.43 2.73
CA ASP A 49 9.45 21.53 4.11
C ASP A 49 8.66 20.30 4.55
N GLY A 50 9.05 19.72 5.69
CA GLY A 50 8.39 18.55 6.26
C GLY A 50 8.83 17.20 5.68
N LEU A 51 9.79 17.16 4.77
CA LEU A 51 10.44 15.92 4.31
C LEU A 51 11.72 15.66 5.12
N ASP A 52 12.16 14.40 5.18
CA ASP A 52 13.55 14.10 5.49
C ASP A 52 14.40 14.26 4.22
N VAL A 53 15.33 15.21 4.24
CA VAL A 53 16.17 15.57 3.10
C VAL A 53 17.60 15.06 3.23
N SER A 54 17.93 14.30 4.29
CA SER A 54 19.30 13.85 4.57
C SER A 54 19.92 13.04 3.43
N GLU A 55 19.22 12.00 2.96
CA GLU A 55 19.67 11.18 1.84
C GLU A 55 19.67 11.98 0.52
N LEU A 56 18.67 12.83 0.31
CA LEU A 56 18.54 13.64 -0.91
C LEU A 56 19.70 14.62 -1.06
N ASN A 57 20.14 15.26 0.03
CA ASN A 57 21.34 16.09 0.05
C ASN A 57 22.59 15.30 -0.33
N THR A 58 22.72 14.06 0.17
CA THR A 58 23.84 13.19 -0.18
C THR A 58 23.85 12.86 -1.67
N ARG A 59 22.68 12.58 -2.25
CA ARG A 59 22.53 12.33 -3.70
C ARG A 59 22.85 13.56 -4.55
N ILE A 60 22.50 14.78 -4.10
CA ILE A 60 22.90 16.02 -4.76
C ILE A 60 24.42 16.19 -4.73
N ASN A 61 25.07 15.95 -3.59
CA ASN A 61 26.54 16.02 -3.51
C ASN A 61 27.21 15.04 -4.49
N HIS A 62 26.65 13.83 -4.64
CA HIS A 62 27.13 12.88 -5.66
C HIS A 62 26.88 13.36 -7.09
N ALA A 63 25.77 14.05 -7.35
CA ALA A 63 25.49 14.66 -8.66
C ALA A 63 26.53 15.75 -8.98
N THR A 64 26.85 16.61 -8.01
CA THR A 64 27.87 17.65 -8.13
C THR A 64 29.26 17.05 -8.39
N ALA A 65 29.65 16.03 -7.64
CA ALA A 65 30.92 15.33 -7.87
C ALA A 65 30.98 14.67 -9.28
N ALA A 66 29.86 14.11 -9.76
CA ALA A 66 29.79 13.56 -11.10
C ALA A 66 29.95 14.65 -12.18
N LEU A 67 29.34 15.82 -11.99
CA LEU A 67 29.50 16.97 -12.87
C LEU A 67 30.95 17.46 -12.90
N GLU A 68 31.60 17.60 -11.75
CA GLU A 68 33.01 17.99 -11.62
C GLU A 68 33.96 17.00 -12.31
N SER A 69 33.61 15.71 -12.31
CA SER A 69 34.37 14.68 -13.04
C SER A 69 34.09 14.63 -14.56
N GLY A 70 33.25 15.53 -15.08
CA GLY A 70 32.85 15.56 -16.49
C GLY A 70 31.79 14.52 -16.88
N ASN A 71 31.18 13.82 -15.91
CA ASN A 71 30.15 12.81 -16.16
C ASN A 71 28.75 13.41 -16.14
N ALA A 72 28.41 14.15 -17.21
CA ALA A 72 27.14 14.83 -17.35
C ALA A 72 25.92 13.89 -17.21
N SER A 73 25.97 12.69 -17.80
CA SER A 73 24.84 11.76 -17.78
C SER A 73 24.52 11.25 -16.38
N GLN A 74 25.54 10.95 -15.58
CA GLN A 74 25.34 10.52 -14.19
C GLN A 74 24.83 11.67 -13.32
N ALA A 75 25.37 12.88 -13.49
CA ALA A 75 24.92 14.07 -12.78
C ALA A 75 23.42 14.36 -13.01
N VAL A 76 22.98 14.34 -14.28
CA VAL A 76 21.56 14.50 -14.64
C VAL A 76 20.71 13.41 -14.00
N GLY A 77 21.10 12.13 -14.13
CA GLY A 77 20.32 11.01 -13.59
C GLY A 77 20.12 11.08 -12.08
N LEU A 78 21.15 11.51 -11.33
CA LEU A 78 21.07 11.71 -9.88
C LEU A 78 20.17 12.90 -9.52
N ALA A 79 20.32 14.04 -10.20
CA ALA A 79 19.51 15.23 -9.96
C ALA A 79 18.02 14.99 -10.28
N ASP A 80 17.72 14.36 -11.43
CA ASP A 80 16.36 13.97 -11.81
C ASP A 80 15.77 12.92 -10.86
N GLY A 81 16.62 12.04 -10.32
CA GLY A 81 16.27 11.10 -9.25
C GLY A 81 15.79 11.83 -8.00
N VAL A 82 16.53 12.84 -7.54
CA VAL A 82 16.15 13.66 -6.38
C VAL A 82 14.82 14.37 -6.61
N VAL A 83 14.63 15.02 -7.75
CA VAL A 83 13.38 15.71 -8.11
C VAL A 83 12.19 14.73 -8.09
N ARG A 84 12.36 13.53 -8.66
CA ARG A 84 11.30 12.50 -8.64
C ARG A 84 10.97 12.05 -7.23
N THR A 85 11.98 11.82 -6.38
CA THR A 85 11.75 11.43 -4.99
C THR A 85 11.03 12.53 -4.20
N ILE A 86 11.42 13.81 -4.36
CA ILE A 86 10.73 14.93 -3.70
C ILE A 86 9.25 14.98 -4.09
N LYS A 87 8.93 14.80 -5.39
CA LYS A 87 7.54 14.76 -5.86
C LYS A 87 6.75 13.61 -5.23
N ALA A 88 7.31 12.41 -5.26
CA ALA A 88 6.67 11.23 -4.67
C ALA A 88 6.42 11.39 -3.15
N GLU A 89 7.39 11.93 -2.41
CA GLU A 89 7.25 12.21 -0.98
C GLU A 89 6.19 13.28 -0.70
N ARG A 90 6.07 14.32 -1.53
CA ARG A 90 5.02 15.34 -1.38
C ARG A 90 3.63 14.79 -1.64
N GLU A 91 3.46 14.04 -2.72
CA GLU A 91 2.19 13.39 -3.05
C GLU A 91 1.76 12.44 -1.91
N ALA A 92 2.69 11.62 -1.44
CA ALA A 92 2.47 10.72 -0.32
C ALA A 92 2.18 11.46 1.00
N MET A 93 2.81 12.61 1.23
CA MET A 93 2.55 13.47 2.40
C MET A 93 1.10 13.97 2.38
N ASP A 94 0.65 14.51 1.26
CA ASP A 94 -0.70 15.07 1.14
C ASP A 94 -1.77 13.98 1.30
N GLU A 95 -1.56 12.82 0.67
CA GLU A 95 -2.44 11.65 0.83
C GLU A 95 -2.51 11.19 2.29
N THR A 96 -1.35 10.96 2.92
CA THR A 96 -1.26 10.47 4.30
C THR A 96 -1.90 11.46 5.27
N ARG A 97 -1.59 12.76 5.15
CA ARG A 97 -2.19 13.81 5.99
C ARG A 97 -3.70 13.88 5.82
N ARG A 98 -4.20 13.79 4.58
CA ARG A 98 -5.64 13.79 4.30
C ARG A 98 -6.32 12.60 4.98
N ALA A 99 -5.74 11.41 4.90
CA ALA A 99 -6.29 10.22 5.55
C ALA A 99 -6.25 10.32 7.08
N LEU A 100 -5.14 10.80 7.65
CA LEU A 100 -5.00 10.99 9.10
C LEU A 100 -5.97 12.06 9.65
N ARG A 101 -6.34 13.08 8.88
CA ARG A 101 -7.44 14.01 9.26
C ARG A 101 -8.78 13.29 9.39
N GLN A 102 -8.96 12.20 8.64
CA GLN A 102 -10.16 11.35 8.68
C GLN A 102 -9.96 10.09 9.56
N LYS A 103 -8.93 10.08 10.43
CA LYS A 103 -8.60 8.94 11.30
C LYS A 103 -9.80 8.37 12.05
N LYS A 104 -10.72 9.22 12.53
CA LYS A 104 -11.94 8.77 13.21
C LYS A 104 -12.81 7.84 12.35
N LYS A 105 -12.88 8.06 11.02
CA LYS A 105 -13.62 7.19 10.11
C LYS A 105 -12.93 5.85 9.92
N LEU A 106 -11.60 5.82 9.86
CA LEU A 106 -10.83 4.58 9.80
C LEU A 106 -11.03 3.76 11.08
N VAL A 107 -10.93 4.39 12.24
CA VAL A 107 -11.12 3.72 13.54
C VAL A 107 -12.50 3.08 13.67
N LYS A 108 -13.56 3.76 13.20
CA LYS A 108 -14.93 3.22 13.21
C LYS A 108 -15.08 1.89 12.48
N GLN A 109 -14.24 1.58 11.50
CA GLN A 109 -14.32 0.32 10.76
C GLN A 109 -13.85 -0.88 11.58
N PHE A 110 -13.08 -0.66 12.65
CA PHE A 110 -12.51 -1.74 13.46
C PHE A 110 -12.68 -1.59 14.98
N GLU A 111 -13.33 -0.52 15.47
CA GLU A 111 -13.41 -0.21 16.90
C GLU A 111 -14.15 -1.26 17.75
N ASN A 112 -15.05 -2.02 17.13
CA ASN A 112 -15.83 -3.08 17.78
C ASN A 112 -15.31 -4.49 17.48
N ARG A 113 -14.23 -4.61 16.68
CA ARG A 113 -13.69 -5.91 16.30
C ARG A 113 -12.83 -6.50 17.40
N GLN A 114 -12.76 -7.83 17.49
CA GLN A 114 -11.88 -8.51 18.43
C GLN A 114 -10.40 -8.24 18.13
N ASP A 115 -10.05 -8.13 16.84
CA ASP A 115 -8.69 -7.85 16.34
C ASP A 115 -8.33 -6.35 16.34
N ARG A 116 -9.11 -5.50 17.03
CA ARG A 116 -8.92 -4.04 17.09
C ARG A 116 -7.48 -3.62 17.37
N GLU A 117 -6.79 -4.26 18.31
CA GLU A 117 -5.42 -3.90 18.68
C GLU A 117 -4.44 -4.04 17.50
N VAL A 118 -4.67 -5.02 16.61
CA VAL A 118 -3.87 -5.21 15.39
C VAL A 118 -4.04 -4.02 14.44
N TRP A 119 -5.28 -3.56 14.27
CA TRP A 119 -5.60 -2.42 13.42
C TRP A 119 -5.09 -1.09 14.01
N GLU A 120 -5.20 -0.92 15.33
CA GLU A 120 -4.61 0.22 16.04
C GLU A 120 -3.09 0.25 15.90
N ALA A 121 -2.41 -0.89 16.01
CA ALA A 121 -0.98 -0.99 15.81
C ALA A 121 -0.56 -0.59 14.39
N LYS A 122 -1.28 -1.05 13.36
CA LYS A 122 -1.04 -0.64 11.96
C LYS A 122 -1.23 0.88 11.77
N LEU A 123 -2.31 1.44 12.34
CA LEU A 123 -2.57 2.87 12.28
C LEU A 123 -1.53 3.71 13.05
N SER A 124 -1.02 3.17 14.16
CA SER A 124 0.09 3.76 14.90
C SER A 124 1.38 3.74 14.10
N ALA A 125 1.66 2.66 13.35
CA ALA A 125 2.83 2.59 12.49
C ALA A 125 2.78 3.63 11.36
N ILE A 126 1.61 3.86 10.76
CA ILE A 126 1.41 4.95 9.77
C ILE A 126 1.70 6.31 10.40
N THR A 127 1.16 6.56 11.60
CA THR A 127 1.35 7.82 12.32
C THR A 127 2.83 8.05 12.61
N LYS A 128 3.53 7.01 13.10
CA LYS A 128 4.96 7.06 13.37
C LYS A 128 5.78 7.34 12.11
N ALA A 129 5.51 6.64 11.01
CA ALA A 129 6.21 6.89 9.73
C ALA A 129 5.99 8.32 9.22
N ALA A 130 4.79 8.88 9.41
CA ALA A 130 4.49 10.27 9.10
C ALA A 130 5.24 11.26 10.01
N ASP A 131 5.30 10.99 11.31
CA ASP A 131 6.05 11.79 12.29
C ASP A 131 7.57 11.77 11.98
N ASP A 132 8.08 10.61 11.55
CA ASP A 132 9.45 10.39 11.10
C ASP A 132 9.70 10.94 9.67
N LYS A 133 8.69 11.58 9.05
CA LYS A 133 8.73 12.18 7.70
C LYS A 133 9.04 11.20 6.55
N GLN A 134 8.75 9.92 6.76
CA GLN A 134 8.87 8.86 5.76
C GLN A 134 7.54 8.72 5.00
N TRP A 135 7.19 9.69 4.16
CA TRP A 135 5.83 9.81 3.63
C TRP A 135 5.48 8.71 2.64
N THR A 136 6.39 8.34 1.73
CA THR A 136 6.14 7.22 0.81
C THR A 136 5.93 5.89 1.55
N HIS A 137 6.65 5.68 2.66
CA HIS A 137 6.45 4.52 3.52
C HIS A 137 5.09 4.59 4.24
N ALA A 138 4.74 5.73 4.82
CA ALA A 138 3.45 5.95 5.48
C ALA A 138 2.27 5.73 4.52
N ALA A 139 2.35 6.24 3.29
CA ALA A 139 1.34 6.05 2.26
C ALA A 139 1.20 4.58 1.84
N THR A 140 2.31 3.85 1.74
CA THR A 140 2.29 2.40 1.46
C THR A 140 1.58 1.63 2.58
N LEU A 141 1.89 1.93 3.84
CA LEU A 141 1.23 1.33 5.00
C LEU A 141 -0.27 1.68 5.05
N LEU A 142 -0.62 2.92 4.71
CA LEU A 142 -2.01 3.37 4.63
C LEU A 142 -2.79 2.64 3.54
N SER A 143 -2.25 2.55 2.33
CA SER A 143 -2.87 1.85 1.20
C SER A 143 -3.13 0.37 1.55
N ARG A 144 -2.16 -0.27 2.20
CA ARG A 144 -2.30 -1.63 2.72
C ARG A 144 -3.41 -1.73 3.77
N LEU A 145 -3.40 -0.83 4.76
CA LEU A 145 -4.44 -0.79 5.81
C LEU A 145 -5.84 -0.67 5.19
N THR A 146 -6.04 0.27 4.27
CA THR A 146 -7.34 0.51 3.63
C THR A 146 -7.76 -0.68 2.77
N SER A 147 -6.84 -1.28 2.01
CA SER A 147 -7.15 -2.46 1.20
C SER A 147 -7.53 -3.67 2.05
N GLU A 148 -6.87 -3.88 3.19
CA GLU A 148 -7.21 -4.97 4.10
C GLU A 148 -8.56 -4.72 4.81
N LEU A 149 -8.86 -3.47 5.20
CA LEU A 149 -10.16 -3.10 5.76
C LEU A 149 -11.29 -3.29 4.73
N ASP A 150 -11.10 -2.84 3.50
CA ASP A 150 -12.09 -3.02 2.43
C ASP A 150 -12.36 -4.50 2.14
N LYS A 151 -11.30 -5.32 2.12
CA LYS A 151 -11.42 -6.76 1.91
C LYS A 151 -12.21 -7.42 3.04
N THR A 152 -11.80 -7.20 4.28
CA THR A 152 -12.47 -7.80 5.45
C THR A 152 -13.88 -7.26 5.67
N GLY A 153 -14.15 -6.02 5.26
CA GLY A 153 -15.51 -5.45 5.23
C GLY A 153 -16.43 -6.22 4.28
N LYS A 154 -15.97 -6.52 3.07
CA LYS A 154 -16.75 -7.34 2.11
C LYS A 154 -17.00 -8.75 2.62
N GLU A 155 -15.98 -9.38 3.19
CA GLU A 155 -16.14 -10.72 3.80
C GLU A 155 -17.17 -10.69 4.94
N LEU A 156 -17.20 -9.62 5.75
CA LEU A 156 -18.21 -9.45 6.78
C LEU A 156 -19.61 -9.22 6.22
N ASP A 157 -19.76 -8.44 5.15
CA ASP A 157 -21.05 -8.23 4.49
C ASP A 157 -21.60 -9.57 3.96
N GLU A 158 -20.77 -10.37 3.27
CA GLU A 158 -21.14 -11.69 2.76
C GLU A 158 -21.56 -12.67 3.87
N VAL A 159 -20.81 -12.70 4.97
CA VAL A 159 -21.13 -13.57 6.11
C VAL A 159 -22.38 -13.09 6.85
N THR A 160 -22.62 -11.78 6.90
CA THR A 160 -23.85 -11.21 7.48
C THR A 160 -25.07 -11.65 6.69
N GLU A 161 -25.01 -11.59 5.34
CA GLU A 161 -26.08 -12.09 4.48
C GLU A 161 -26.35 -13.59 4.71
N LEU A 162 -25.28 -14.39 4.86
CA LEU A 162 -25.41 -15.81 5.16
C LEU A 162 -26.05 -16.06 6.55
N LEU A 163 -25.64 -15.32 7.57
CA LEU A 163 -26.23 -15.40 8.91
C LEU A 163 -27.72 -15.04 8.90
N ASP A 164 -28.10 -14.00 8.15
CA ASP A 164 -29.50 -13.59 8.01
C ASP A 164 -30.34 -14.70 7.36
N PHE A 165 -29.80 -15.32 6.30
CA PHE A 165 -30.42 -16.48 5.66
C PHE A 165 -30.62 -17.65 6.65
N VAL A 166 -29.55 -18.07 7.34
CA VAL A 166 -29.60 -19.16 8.31
C VAL A 166 -30.54 -18.84 9.48
N THR A 167 -30.62 -17.58 9.90
CA THR A 167 -31.52 -17.12 10.96
C THR A 167 -32.99 -17.27 10.56
N GLU A 168 -33.35 -16.90 9.32
CA GLU A 168 -34.73 -17.07 8.85
C GLU A 168 -35.08 -18.54 8.61
N GLU A 169 -34.15 -19.34 8.06
CA GLU A 169 -34.33 -20.79 7.92
C GLU A 169 -34.52 -21.46 9.29
N TRP A 170 -33.73 -21.06 10.29
CA TRP A 170 -33.88 -21.56 11.66
C TRP A 170 -35.25 -21.27 12.25
N LYS A 171 -35.74 -20.04 12.06
CA LYS A 171 -37.03 -19.59 12.56
C LYS A 171 -38.18 -20.40 11.95
N ILE A 172 -38.11 -20.71 10.66
CA ILE A 172 -39.08 -21.57 9.98
C ILE A 172 -39.04 -22.98 10.58
N LEU A 173 -37.84 -23.58 10.66
CA LEU A 173 -37.65 -24.93 11.18
C LEU A 173 -38.10 -25.05 12.65
N ARG A 174 -37.81 -24.05 13.47
CA ARG A 174 -38.22 -23.99 14.88
C ARG A 174 -39.74 -24.06 15.05
N ASN A 175 -40.50 -23.41 14.17
CA ASN A 175 -41.96 -23.47 14.18
C ASN A 175 -42.45 -24.88 13.78
N GLN A 176 -41.79 -25.54 12.82
CA GLN A 176 -42.12 -26.91 12.41
C GLN A 176 -41.82 -27.92 13.53
N LEU A 177 -40.69 -27.75 14.23
CA LEU A 177 -40.32 -28.55 15.40
C LEU A 177 -41.36 -28.43 16.52
N GLU A 178 -41.87 -27.22 16.77
CA GLU A 178 -42.96 -27.00 17.73
C GLU A 178 -44.23 -27.76 17.35
N ALA A 179 -44.62 -27.72 16.07
CA ALA A 179 -45.77 -28.48 15.57
C ALA A 179 -45.58 -30.00 15.71
N ALA A 180 -44.34 -30.49 15.58
CA ALA A 180 -43.96 -31.88 15.78
C ALA A 180 -43.73 -32.27 17.26
N MET A 181 -44.04 -31.38 18.21
CA MET A 181 -43.81 -31.56 19.65
C MET A 181 -42.35 -31.74 20.08
N VAL A 182 -41.38 -31.33 19.26
CA VAL A 182 -39.96 -31.24 19.64
C VAL A 182 -39.73 -29.94 20.41
N LYS A 183 -39.74 -30.03 21.74
CA LYS A 183 -39.69 -28.88 22.66
C LYS A 183 -38.27 -28.33 22.85
N SER A 184 -38.15 -27.21 23.55
CA SER A 184 -36.89 -26.48 23.79
C SER A 184 -35.89 -27.21 24.69
N ASP A 185 -36.30 -28.27 25.38
CA ASP A 185 -35.42 -29.18 26.14
C ASP A 185 -34.72 -30.21 25.24
N ASP A 186 -35.09 -30.30 23.96
CA ASP A 186 -34.36 -31.09 22.98
C ASP A 186 -32.94 -30.54 22.79
N LYS A 187 -31.95 -31.41 23.00
CA LYS A 187 -30.53 -31.03 22.96
C LYS A 187 -30.09 -30.53 21.60
N GLU A 188 -30.57 -31.11 20.50
CA GLU A 188 -30.19 -30.70 19.15
C GLU A 188 -30.80 -29.33 18.82
N ARG A 189 -32.07 -29.10 19.21
CA ARG A 189 -32.73 -27.80 19.09
C ARG A 189 -32.00 -26.73 19.89
N ALA A 190 -31.67 -26.99 21.14
CA ALA A 190 -30.97 -26.05 22.01
C ALA A 190 -29.55 -25.73 21.50
N ASN A 191 -28.81 -26.74 21.03
CA ASN A 191 -27.49 -26.55 20.45
C ASN A 191 -27.55 -25.75 19.14
N CYS A 192 -28.58 -25.95 18.31
CA CYS A 192 -28.76 -25.20 17.07
C CYS A 192 -28.98 -23.70 17.36
N GLU A 193 -29.90 -23.40 18.30
CA GLU A 193 -30.15 -22.01 18.75
C GLU A 193 -28.86 -21.38 19.30
N ALA A 194 -28.10 -22.12 20.11
CA ALA A 194 -26.83 -21.64 20.64
C ALA A 194 -25.78 -21.37 19.55
N SER A 195 -25.69 -22.22 18.52
CA SER A 195 -24.77 -22.01 17.39
C SER A 195 -25.14 -20.79 16.56
N VAL A 196 -26.43 -20.58 16.27
CA VAL A 196 -26.90 -19.36 15.56
C VAL A 196 -26.62 -18.11 16.39
N ALA A 197 -26.85 -18.15 17.71
CA ALA A 197 -26.54 -17.03 18.60
C ALA A 197 -25.05 -16.71 18.62
N LYS A 198 -24.18 -17.72 18.75
CA LYS A 198 -22.72 -17.53 18.67
C LYS A 198 -22.27 -16.97 17.33
N ALA A 199 -22.82 -17.47 16.22
CA ALA A 199 -22.52 -16.93 14.90
C ALA A 199 -22.81 -15.42 14.82
N ARG A 200 -23.92 -14.96 15.42
CA ARG A 200 -24.26 -13.52 15.52
C ARG A 200 -23.25 -12.73 16.34
N ASP A 201 -22.82 -13.26 17.48
CA ASP A 201 -21.81 -12.60 18.33
C ASP A 201 -20.47 -12.49 17.60
N GLU A 202 -20.06 -13.54 16.88
CA GLU A 202 -18.81 -13.55 16.10
C GLU A 202 -18.84 -12.56 14.92
N VAL A 203 -19.98 -12.42 14.19
CA VAL A 203 -20.12 -11.37 13.15
C VAL A 203 -20.00 -9.98 13.76
N ALA A 204 -20.66 -9.72 14.89
CA ALA A 204 -20.59 -8.43 15.57
C ALA A 204 -19.15 -8.10 16.02
N ALA A 205 -18.37 -9.12 16.39
CA ALA A 205 -16.96 -9.01 16.75
C ALA A 205 -16.01 -8.97 15.53
N GLY A 206 -16.52 -9.06 14.30
CA GLY A 206 -15.70 -9.04 13.08
C GLY A 206 -14.97 -10.35 12.77
N ASN A 207 -15.35 -11.46 13.41
CA ASN A 207 -14.71 -12.77 13.30
C ASN A 207 -15.37 -13.65 12.24
N VAL A 208 -14.97 -13.44 10.99
CA VAL A 208 -15.49 -14.19 9.83
C VAL A 208 -15.33 -15.70 10.00
N ASP A 209 -14.12 -16.18 10.33
CA ASP A 209 -13.84 -17.62 10.40
C ASP A 209 -14.65 -18.35 11.47
N GLN A 210 -14.78 -17.76 12.66
CA GLN A 210 -15.57 -18.35 13.76
C GLN A 210 -17.07 -18.29 13.47
N CYS A 211 -17.55 -17.20 12.85
CA CYS A 211 -18.92 -17.14 12.39
C CYS A 211 -19.23 -18.28 11.41
N LEU A 212 -18.41 -18.47 10.38
CA LEU A 212 -18.60 -19.54 9.39
C LEU A 212 -18.58 -20.94 10.04
N ALA A 213 -17.70 -21.17 11.01
CA ALA A 213 -17.68 -22.43 11.76
C ALA A 213 -18.98 -22.67 12.55
N HIS A 214 -19.52 -21.64 13.19
CA HIS A 214 -20.80 -21.73 13.90
C HIS A 214 -22.00 -21.88 12.95
N LEU A 215 -21.99 -21.20 11.80
CA LEU A 215 -23.01 -21.36 10.76
C LEU A 215 -23.01 -22.78 10.18
N SER A 216 -21.84 -23.35 9.90
CA SER A 216 -21.72 -24.74 9.46
C SER A 216 -22.25 -25.72 10.53
N THR A 217 -21.94 -25.48 11.80
CA THR A 217 -22.47 -26.30 12.90
C THR A 217 -24.00 -26.17 13.01
N ALA A 218 -24.53 -24.96 12.81
CA ALA A 218 -25.97 -24.72 12.82
C ALA A 218 -26.65 -25.46 11.67
N ASP A 219 -26.13 -25.38 10.45
CA ASP A 219 -26.66 -26.08 9.27
C ASP A 219 -26.72 -27.61 9.47
N ASP A 220 -25.64 -28.21 9.98
CA ASP A 220 -25.59 -29.64 10.30
C ASP A 220 -26.67 -30.06 11.31
N LEU A 221 -26.93 -29.22 12.32
CA LEU A 221 -27.96 -29.46 13.33
C LEU A 221 -29.36 -29.26 12.74
N MET A 222 -29.56 -28.25 11.90
CA MET A 222 -30.82 -28.01 11.21
C MET A 222 -31.18 -29.19 10.30
N GLU A 223 -30.22 -29.74 9.56
CA GLU A 223 -30.44 -30.89 8.69
C GLU A 223 -30.83 -32.14 9.50
N LYS A 224 -30.20 -32.37 10.66
CA LYS A 224 -30.61 -33.46 11.57
C LYS A 224 -32.04 -33.26 12.10
N LEU A 225 -32.37 -32.04 12.49
CA LEU A 225 -33.70 -31.68 13.00
C LEU A 225 -34.78 -31.82 11.91
N ARG A 226 -34.49 -31.41 10.67
CA ARG A 226 -35.39 -31.59 9.51
C ARG A 226 -35.75 -33.05 9.27
N ARG A 227 -34.80 -33.98 9.44
CA ARG A 227 -35.04 -35.43 9.28
C ARG A 227 -35.94 -36.04 10.36
N ARG A 228 -36.22 -35.32 11.43
CA ARG A 228 -37.04 -35.78 12.57
C ARG A 228 -38.51 -35.32 12.48
N ILE A 229 -38.83 -34.47 11.50
CA ILE A 229 -40.17 -33.93 11.23
C ILE A 229 -40.75 -34.69 10.02
#